data_AF-A0A534JAW0-F1
#
_entry.id   AF-A0A534JAW0-F1
#
_cell.length_a   1.000
_cell.length_b   1.000
_cell.length_c   1.000
_cell.angle_alpha   90.00
_cell.angle_beta   90.00
_cell.angle_gamma   90.00
#
_symmetry.space_group_name_H-M   'P 1'
#
loop_
_entity.id
_entity.type
_entity.pdbx_description
1 polymer ?
#
loop_
_entity_poly.entity_id
_entity_poly.type
_entity_poly.pdbx_seq_one_letter_code
_entity_poly.pdbx_strand_id
1 'polypeptide(L)' 'MKRAAAQRQPKLQFNIRVEKDLLDRYREYCDRHGLDPHGQILIFMKRVVDAEYNFQDKLWDALRTEAG' A
#
# COMPACT_ATOMS: atom_id res chain seq x y z
N MET A 1 2.23 -30.08 25.14
CA MET A 1 1.72 -28.99 24.26
C MET A 1 2.91 -28.21 23.72
N LYS A 2 3.28 -28.36 22.44
CA LYS A 2 4.39 -27.60 21.83
C LYS A 2 3.83 -26.29 21.27
N ARG A 3 4.27 -25.14 21.78
CA ARG A 3 3.92 -23.82 21.24
C ARG A 3 4.60 -23.65 19.87
N ALA A 4 3.81 -23.40 18.83
CA ALA A 4 4.33 -23.03 17.53
C ALA A 4 5.08 -21.69 17.65
N ALA A 5 6.36 -21.67 17.28
CA ALA A 5 7.14 -20.45 17.22
C ALA A 5 6.57 -19.58 16.08
N ALA A 6 6.06 -18.40 16.42
CA ALA A 6 5.68 -17.40 15.43
C ALA A 6 6.91 -17.03 14.60
N GLN A 7 6.94 -17.44 13.33
CA GLN A 7 7.94 -17.00 12.36
C GLN A 7 7.83 -15.48 12.26
N ARG A 8 8.79 -14.77 12.86
CA ARG A 8 8.94 -13.32 12.63
C ARG A 8 9.34 -13.14 11.18
N GLN A 9 8.39 -12.74 10.34
CA GLN A 9 8.70 -12.31 8.98
C GLN A 9 9.74 -11.18 9.06
N PRO A 10 10.84 -11.27 8.31
CA PRO A 10 11.85 -10.23 8.30
C PRO A 10 11.22 -8.91 7.89
N LYS A 11 11.51 -7.84 8.64
CA LYS A 11 11.14 -6.47 8.26
C LYS A 11 11.83 -6.13 6.95
N LEU A 12 11.14 -6.32 5.83
CA LEU A 12 11.56 -5.84 4.53
C LEU A 12 11.55 -4.30 4.58
N GLN A 13 12.72 -3.69 4.51
CA GLN A 13 12.84 -2.24 4.30
C GLN A 13 12.86 -1.99 2.79
N PHE A 14 11.82 -1.33 2.30
CA PHE A 14 11.77 -0.88 0.91
C PHE A 14 12.37 0.52 0.82
N ASN A 15 13.45 0.68 0.06
CA ASN A 15 14.03 1.99 -0.22
C ASN A 15 13.25 2.67 -1.35
N ILE A 16 12.15 3.34 -0.99
CA ILE A 16 11.41 4.19 -1.92
C ILE A 16 12.14 5.54 -2.00
N ARG A 17 12.56 5.92 -3.21
CA ARG A 17 13.10 7.26 -3.46
C ARG A 17 11.93 8.22 -3.64
N VAL A 18 11.85 9.22 -2.78
CA VAL A 18 10.86 10.30 -2.86
C VAL A 18 11.62 11.61 -2.97
N GLU A 19 11.14 12.52 -3.81
CA GLU A 19 11.68 13.87 -3.90
C GLU A 19 11.57 14.57 -2.54
N LYS A 20 12.66 15.22 -2.11
CA LYS A 20 12.75 15.83 -0.79
C LYS A 20 11.65 16.87 -0.55
N ASP A 21 11.45 17.78 -1.51
CA ASP A 21 10.48 18.87 -1.39
C ASP A 21 9.03 18.37 -1.33
N LEU A 22 8.75 17.23 -1.95
CA LEU A 22 7.46 16.56 -1.83
C LEU A 22 7.28 15.95 -0.43
N LEU A 23 8.32 15.25 0.06
CA LEU A 23 8.28 14.61 1.38
C LEU A 23 8.12 15.63 2.51
N ASP A 24 8.79 16.78 2.40
CA ASP A 24 8.70 17.84 3.41
C ASP A 24 7.30 18.49 3.42
N ARG A 25 6.75 18.86 2.26
CA ARG A 25 5.37 19.37 2.15
C ARG A 25 4.33 18.37 2.64
N TYR A 26 4.56 17.08 2.39
CA TYR A 26 3.68 16.02 2.87
C TYR A 26 3.70 15.89 4.39
N ARG A 27 4.88 15.98 5.02
CA ARG A 27 5.01 15.97 6.49
C ARG A 27 4.30 17.16 7.12
N GLU A 28 4.46 18.36 6.56
CA GLU A 28 3.75 19.56 7.01
C GLU A 28 2.23 19.42 6.88
N TYR A 29 1.76 18.81 5.78
CA TYR A 29 0.35 18.50 5.63
C TYR A 29 -0.13 17.54 6.74
N CYS A 30 0.59 16.44 6.97
CA CYS A 30 0.23 15.48 8.00
C CYS A 30 0.21 16.11 9.40
N ASP A 31 1.20 16.93 9.74
CA ASP A 31 1.28 17.62 11.03
C ASP A 31 0.09 18.55 11.26
N ARG A 32 -0.25 19.38 10.26
CA ARG A 32 -1.42 20.28 10.32
C ARG A 32 -2.75 19.56 10.51
N HIS A 33 -2.83 18.30 10.11
CA HIS A 33 -4.05 17.49 10.17
C HIS A 33 -4.00 16.39 11.24
N GLY A 34 -2.96 16.33 12.07
CA GLY A 34 -2.80 15.31 13.11
C GLY A 34 -2.68 13.88 12.57
N LEU A 35 -2.11 13.73 11.37
CA LEU A 35 -1.95 12.45 10.69
C LEU A 35 -0.53 11.89 10.90
N ASP A 36 -0.40 10.57 10.98
CA ASP A 36 0.90 9.88 10.91
C ASP A 36 1.38 9.78 9.44
N PRO A 37 2.48 10.44 9.05
CA PRO A 37 2.97 10.42 7.67
C PRO A 37 3.28 9.00 7.17
N HIS A 38 3.84 8.14 8.03
CA HIS A 38 4.23 6.79 7.63
C HIS A 38 3.00 5.91 7.36
N GLY A 39 2.03 5.93 8.29
CA GLY A 39 0.77 5.21 8.13
C GLY A 39 -0.01 5.67 6.89
N GLN A 40 -0.01 6.97 6.59
CA GLN A 40 -0.70 7.50 5.42
C GLN A 40 -0.03 7.06 4.09
N ILE A 41 1.31 6.97 4.03
CA ILE A 41 2.00 6.37 2.87
C ILE A 41 1.60 4.91 2.69
N LEU A 42 1.56 4.12 3.78
CA LEU A 42 1.16 2.71 3.72
C LEU A 42 -0.29 2.55 3.25
N ILE A 43 -1.22 3.39 3.74
CA ILE A 43 -2.62 3.40 3.31
C ILE A 43 -2.72 3.73 1.83
N PHE A 44 -1.98 4.74 1.36
CA PHE A 44 -1.94 5.11 -0.05
C PHE A 44 -1.44 3.94 -0.91
N MET A 45 -0.30 3.35 -0.56
CA MET A 45 0.26 2.20 -1.30
C MET A 45 -0.71 1.03 -1.34
N LYS A 46 -1.36 0.71 -0.22
CA LYS A 46 -2.37 -0.34 -0.16
C LYS A 46 -3.52 -0.06 -1.13
N ARG A 47 -4.06 1.17 -1.13
CA ARG A 47 -5.15 1.55 -2.03
C ARG A 47 -4.76 1.47 -3.50
N VAL A 48 -3.53 1.84 -3.86
CA VAL A 48 -3.02 1.73 -5.24
C VAL A 48 -2.96 0.25 -5.66
N VAL A 49 -2.39 -0.61 -4.83
CA VAL A 49 -2.30 -2.05 -5.11
C VAL A 49 -3.69 -2.68 -5.20
N ASP A 50 -4.57 -2.40 -4.23
CA ASP A 50 -5.94 -2.91 -4.23
C ASP A 50 -6.71 -2.44 -5.47
N ALA A 51 -6.51 -1.20 -5.93
CA ALA A 51 -7.15 -0.69 -7.14
C ALA A 51 -6.64 -1.37 -8.41
N GLU A 52 -5.34 -1.66 -8.52
CA GLU A 52 -4.76 -2.39 -9.65
C GLU A 52 -5.28 -3.84 -9.71
N TYR A 53 -5.32 -4.53 -8.56
CA TYR A 53 -5.92 -5.87 -8.48
C TYR A 53 -7.41 -5.85 -8.85
N ASN A 54 -8.17 -4.88 -8.33
CA ASN A 54 -9.57 -4.73 -8.70
C ASN A 54 -9.76 -4.44 -10.20
N PHE A 55 -8.83 -3.73 -10.85
CA PHE A 55 -8.87 -3.51 -12.29
C PHE A 55 -8.63 -4.81 -13.06
N GLN A 56 -7.62 -5.58 -12.67
CA GLN A 56 -7.32 -6.87 -13.29
C GLN A 56 -8.50 -7.84 -13.15
N ASP A 57 -9.09 -7.96 -11.96
CA ASP A 57 -10.24 -8.85 -11.74
C ASP A 57 -11.45 -8.44 -12.58
N LYS A 58 -11.75 -7.14 -12.63
CA LYS A 58 -12.84 -6.61 -13.49
C LYS A 58 -12.57 -6.80 -14.97
N LEU A 59 -11.32 -6.67 -15.41
CA LEU A 59 -10.92 -6.95 -16.79
C LEU A 59 -11.12 -8.42 -17.13
N TRP A 60 -10.71 -9.33 -16.23
CA TRP A 60 -10.91 -10.77 -16.41
C TRP A 60 -12.38 -11.15 -16.46
N ASP A 61 -13.23 -10.56 -15.62
CA ASP A 61 -14.68 -10.80 -15.63
C ASP A 61 -15.34 -10.27 -16.92
N ALA A 62 -14.91 -9.11 -17.43
CA ALA A 62 -15.38 -8.58 -18.70
C ALA A 62 -15.00 -9.52 -19.87
N LEU A 63 -13.74 -9.97 -19.92
CA LEU A 63 -13.26 -10.88 -20.95
C LEU A 63 -13.99 -12.24 -20.93
N ARG A 64 -14.32 -12.79 -19.75
CA ARG A 64 -15.11 -14.02 -19.64
C ARG A 64 -16.56 -13.84 -20.12
N THR A 65 -17.13 -12.67 -19.88
CA THR A 65 -18.50 -12.34 -20.30
C THR A 65 -18.61 -12.19 -21.81
N GLU A 66 -17.58 -11.66 -22.47
CA GLU A 66 -17.51 -11.57 -23.94
C GLU A 66 -17.16 -12.89 -24.64
N ALA A 67 -16.47 -13.80 -23.94
CA ALA A 67 -16.05 -15.10 -24.47
C ALA A 67 -17.10 -16.22 -24.34
N GLY A 68 -18.26 -15.95 -23.74
CA GLY A 68 -19.39 -16.87 -23.58
C GLY A 68 -20.60 -16.46 -24.41
#